data_AF-A0A962T4J7-F1
#
_entry.id   AF-A0A962T4J7-F1
#
_cell.length_a   1.000
_cell.length_b   1.000
_cell.length_c   1.000
_cell.angle_alpha   90.00
_cell.angle_beta   90.00
_cell.angle_gamma   90.00
#
_symmetry.space_group_name_H-M   'P 1'
#
loop_
_entity.id
_entity.type
_entity.pdbx_description
1 polymer ?
#
loop_
_entity_poly.entity_id
_entity_poly.type
_entity_poly.pdbx_seq_one_letter_code
_entity_poly.pdbx_strand_id
1 'polypeptide(L)'
;MVGFTIGSAVAAEDSKPNILFIVADDHGYGDIGAYGGGAGRGMPTPNLDRMADEGMTFFSFYAQPSCTPGRAAMQTGRIPNRSGMTTVAFQGQG
;
A
#
# COMPACT_ATOMS: atom_id res chain seq x y z
N MET A 1 -0.90 46.82 22.19
CA MET A 1 -2.12 46.18 21.65
C MET A 1 -1.69 45.50 20.37
N VAL A 2 -1.65 44.16 20.38
CA VAL A 2 -0.93 43.33 19.39
C VAL A 2 -1.77 43.18 18.12
N GLY A 3 -1.20 43.49 16.96
CA GLY A 3 -1.85 43.44 15.65
C GLY A 3 -1.92 42.01 15.09
N PHE A 4 -3.07 41.66 14.53
CA PHE A 4 -3.36 40.38 13.90
C PHE A 4 -3.17 40.52 12.38
N THR A 5 -2.20 39.80 11.81
CA THR A 5 -1.98 39.72 10.35
C THR A 5 -2.69 38.49 9.78
N ILE A 6 -3.58 38.72 8.82
CA ILE A 6 -4.27 37.70 8.04
C ILE A 6 -3.30 37.21 6.95
N GLY A 7 -2.82 35.98 7.06
CA GLY A 7 -1.99 35.35 6.03
C GLY A 7 -2.85 34.97 4.81
N SER A 8 -2.51 35.51 3.64
CA SER A 8 -3.07 35.05 2.36
C SER A 8 -2.81 33.57 2.17
N ALA A 9 -3.87 32.79 1.95
CA ALA A 9 -3.76 31.43 1.47
C ALA A 9 -3.13 31.46 0.07
N VAL A 10 -1.93 30.91 -0.06
CA VAL A 10 -1.36 30.56 -1.37
C VAL A 10 -2.28 29.51 -1.97
N ALA A 11 -2.99 29.87 -3.04
CA ALA A 11 -3.67 28.91 -3.88
C ALA A 11 -2.60 27.96 -4.45
N ALA A 12 -2.56 26.73 -3.94
CA ALA A 12 -1.76 25.69 -4.56
C ALA A 12 -2.32 25.49 -5.97
N GLU A 13 -1.46 25.69 -6.98
CA GLU A 13 -1.72 25.31 -8.36
C GLU A 13 -2.34 23.90 -8.39
N ASP A 14 -3.47 23.76 -9.07
CA ASP A 14 -4.28 22.54 -9.23
C ASP A 14 -3.56 21.50 -10.14
N SER A 15 -2.28 21.27 -9.87
CA SER A 15 -1.48 20.26 -10.54
C SER A 15 -1.99 18.89 -10.11
N LYS A 16 -2.53 18.14 -11.07
CA LYS A 16 -3.03 16.79 -10.83
C LYS A 16 -1.90 15.94 -10.22
N PRO A 17 -2.11 15.32 -9.05
CA PRO A 17 -1.06 14.52 -8.42
C PRO A 17 -0.74 13.29 -9.27
N ASN A 18 0.52 12.90 -9.29
CA ASN A 18 0.95 11.61 -9.84
C ASN A 18 0.67 10.51 -8.81
N ILE A 19 0.06 9.41 -9.25
CA ILE A 19 -0.24 8.26 -8.39
C ILE A 19 0.71 7.12 -8.77
N LEU A 20 1.58 6.72 -7.83
CA LEU A 20 2.44 5.54 -7.96
C LEU A 20 1.88 4.43 -7.06
N PHE A 21 1.49 3.31 -7.68
CA PHE A 21 0.99 2.13 -6.97
C PHE A 21 2.01 1.00 -7.02
N ILE A 22 2.58 0.67 -5.85
CA ILE A 22 3.63 -0.36 -5.70
C ILE A 22 3.01 -1.61 -5.06
N VAL A 23 3.19 -2.77 -5.68
CA VAL A 23 2.68 -4.06 -5.18
C VAL A 23 3.83 -5.05 -5.12
N ALA A 24 4.13 -5.55 -3.91
CA ALA A 24 5.07 -6.64 -3.70
C ALA A 24 4.36 -8.00 -3.80
N ASP A 25 5.06 -9.02 -4.30
CA ASP A 25 4.56 -10.40 -4.40
C ASP A 25 5.00 -11.21 -3.17
N ASP A 26 4.13 -12.09 -2.68
CA ASP A 26 4.37 -12.99 -1.53
C ASP A 26 4.96 -12.31 -0.28
N HIS A 27 4.64 -11.02 -0.09
CA HIS A 27 5.14 -10.24 1.02
C HIS A 27 4.29 -10.43 2.28
N GLY A 28 4.90 -10.96 3.34
CA GLY A 28 4.26 -11.21 4.62
C GLY A 28 4.00 -9.93 5.42
N TYR A 29 2.96 -9.97 6.25
CA TYR A 29 2.58 -8.83 7.10
C TYR A 29 3.75 -8.35 7.99
N GLY A 30 4.48 -9.27 8.60
CA GLY A 30 5.58 -8.94 9.50
C GLY A 30 6.95 -8.77 8.84
N ASP A 31 7.04 -8.64 7.51
CA ASP A 31 8.35 -8.61 6.83
C ASP A 31 9.02 -7.23 6.90
N ILE A 32 8.25 -6.14 6.92
CA ILE A 32 8.78 -4.77 7.00
C ILE A 32 8.87 -4.25 8.42
N GLY A 33 9.78 -3.31 8.65
CA GLY A 33 10.02 -2.68 9.95
C GLY A 33 8.76 -2.05 10.55
N ALA A 34 7.95 -1.38 9.72
CA ALA A 34 6.68 -0.75 10.14
C ALA A 34 5.67 -1.72 10.81
N TYR A 35 5.77 -3.03 10.58
CA TYR A 35 4.92 -4.05 11.21
C TYR A 35 5.68 -4.93 12.22
N GLY A 36 6.82 -4.45 12.73
CA GLY A 36 7.67 -5.18 13.69
C GLY A 36 8.66 -6.15 13.04
N GLY A 37 8.76 -6.13 11.70
CA GLY A 37 9.72 -6.89 10.90
C GLY A 37 11.03 -6.16 10.67
N GLY A 38 11.51 -6.21 9.42
CA GLY A 38 12.62 -5.41 8.95
C GLY A 38 13.96 -5.81 9.61
N ALA A 39 14.59 -4.84 10.27
CA ALA A 39 15.84 -5.07 11.00
C ALA A 39 15.69 -6.16 12.08
N GLY A 40 14.51 -6.28 12.70
CA GLY A 40 14.21 -7.34 13.68
C GLY A 40 14.21 -8.76 13.07
N ARG A 41 14.04 -8.88 11.74
CA ARG A 41 14.16 -10.14 10.99
C ARG A 41 15.49 -10.29 10.24
N GLY A 42 16.43 -9.35 10.42
CA GLY A 42 17.69 -9.35 9.68
C GLY A 42 17.59 -8.82 8.25
N MET A 43 16.46 -8.23 7.85
CA MET A 43 16.24 -7.64 6.53
C MET A 43 15.76 -6.19 6.68
N PRO A 44 16.66 -5.22 6.95
CA PRO A 44 16.26 -3.83 7.14
C PRO A 44 15.54 -3.24 5.92
N THR A 45 14.44 -2.50 6.15
CA THR A 45 13.58 -1.91 5.11
C THR A 45 13.52 -0.38 5.20
N PRO A 46 14.66 0.34 5.22
CA PRO A 46 14.71 1.76 5.61
C PRO A 46 13.86 2.68 4.73
N ASN A 47 13.73 2.39 3.43
CA ASN A 47 12.91 3.19 2.53
C ASN A 47 11.40 2.99 2.77
N LEU A 48 10.98 1.76 3.10
CA LEU A 48 9.58 1.46 3.40
C LEU A 48 9.20 2.01 4.77
N ASP A 49 10.10 1.90 5.75
CA ASP A 49 9.92 2.42 7.10
C ASP A 49 9.78 3.96 7.05
N ARG A 50 10.64 4.64 6.29
CA ARG A 50 10.51 6.10 6.06
C ARG A 50 9.18 6.48 5.41
N MET A 51 8.69 5.71 4.43
CA MET A 51 7.38 5.98 3.81
C MET A 51 6.21 5.75 4.79
N ALA A 52 6.35 4.80 5.72
CA ALA A 52 5.36 4.57 6.77
C ALA A 52 5.32 5.74 7.78
N ASP A 53 6.48 6.30 8.13
CA ASP A 53 6.61 7.45 9.05
C ASP A 53 6.14 8.77 8.43
N GLU A 54 6.41 8.99 7.15
CA GLU A 54 5.98 10.19 6.40
C GLU A 54 4.50 10.16 5.98
N GLY A 55 3.85 8.99 6.10
CA GLY A 55 2.56 8.71 5.49
C GLY A 55 1.54 8.12 6.45
N MET A 56 0.71 7.23 5.91
CA MET A 56 -0.31 6.50 6.65
C MET A 56 -0.06 5.00 6.56
N THR A 57 -0.11 4.32 7.71
CA THR A 57 0.09 2.88 7.82
C THR A 57 -1.23 2.18 8.12
N PHE A 58 -1.51 1.07 7.44
CA PHE A 58 -2.74 0.30 7.61
C PHE A 58 -2.47 -1.02 8.34
N PHE A 59 -2.81 -1.09 9.62
CA PHE A 59 -2.68 -2.33 10.41
C PHE A 59 -3.76 -3.39 10.09
N SER A 60 -4.78 -3.04 9.32
CA SER A 60 -5.87 -3.93 8.92
C SER A 60 -6.12 -3.84 7.42
N PHE A 61 -5.23 -4.47 6.65
CA PHE A 61 -5.32 -4.62 5.20
C PHE A 61 -5.45 -6.10 4.83
N TYR A 62 -6.55 -6.46 4.17
CA TYR A 62 -6.85 -7.85 3.81
C TYR A 62 -6.73 -8.08 2.30
N ALA A 63 -6.01 -9.13 1.93
CA ALA A 63 -5.81 -9.55 0.55
C ALA A 63 -6.38 -10.95 0.28
N GLN A 64 -6.48 -11.31 -0.99
CA GLN A 64 -6.81 -12.67 -1.39
C GLN A 64 -5.61 -13.60 -1.19
N PRO A 65 -5.81 -14.89 -0.86
CA PRO A 65 -4.73 -15.81 -0.55
C PRO A 65 -3.91 -16.28 -1.76
N SER A 66 -4.17 -15.73 -2.96
CA SER A 66 -3.48 -16.14 -4.19
C SER A 66 -3.28 -14.95 -5.12
N CYS A 67 -2.18 -14.95 -5.88
CA CYS A 67 -1.76 -13.84 -6.75
C CYS A 67 -2.81 -13.50 -7.81
N THR A 68 -3.41 -14.49 -8.48
CA THR A 68 -4.42 -14.27 -9.53
C THR A 68 -5.68 -13.57 -9.00
N PRO A 69 -6.40 -14.11 -8.00
CA PRO A 69 -7.56 -13.43 -7.43
C PRO A 69 -7.19 -12.10 -6.75
N GLY A 70 -6.02 -12.02 -6.10
CA GLY A 70 -5.54 -10.79 -5.47
C GLY A 70 -5.34 -9.65 -6.46
N ARG A 71 -4.57 -9.89 -7.53
CA ARG A 71 -4.32 -8.88 -8.58
C ARG A 71 -5.59 -8.56 -9.37
N ALA A 72 -6.47 -9.53 -9.62
CA ALA A 72 -7.75 -9.27 -10.26
C ALA A 72 -8.64 -8.35 -9.41
N ALA A 73 -8.68 -8.57 -8.08
CA ALA A 73 -9.43 -7.70 -7.17
C ALA A 73 -8.84 -6.28 -7.12
N MET A 74 -7.51 -6.15 -7.11
CA MET A 74 -6.83 -4.84 -7.13
C MET A 74 -7.11 -4.05 -8.42
N GLN A 75 -7.04 -4.69 -9.58
CA GLN A 75 -7.24 -4.02 -10.87
C GLN A 75 -8.70 -3.65 -11.14
N THR A 76 -9.65 -4.50 -10.71
CA THR A 76 -11.07 -4.31 -11.01
C THR A 76 -11.85 -3.60 -9.90
N GLY A 77 -11.28 -3.50 -8.70
CA GLY A 77 -11.99 -3.02 -7.51
C GLY A 77 -13.15 -3.91 -7.09
N ARG A 78 -13.17 -5.17 -7.54
CA ARG A 78 -14.28 -6.12 -7.31
C ARG A 78 -13.76 -7.38 -6.60
N ILE A 79 -14.62 -7.96 -5.77
CA ILE A 79 -14.37 -9.29 -5.19
C ILE A 79 -14.17 -10.28 -6.37
N PRO A 80 -13.19 -11.21 -6.31
CA PRO A 80 -12.87 -12.10 -7.42
C PRO A 80 -14.06 -12.88 -7.99
N ASN A 81 -15.03 -13.26 -7.14
CA ASN A 81 -16.27 -13.93 -7.54
C ASN A 81 -17.08 -13.12 -8.57
N ARG A 82 -16.93 -11.79 -8.57
CA ARG A 82 -17.63 -10.86 -9.47
C ARG A 82 -16.86 -10.56 -10.76
N SER A 83 -15.61 -11.02 -10.88
CA SER A 83 -14.80 -10.94 -12.09
C SER A 83 -14.56 -12.31 -12.73
N GLY A 84 -14.89 -13.41 -12.04
CA GLY A 84 -14.66 -14.79 -12.52
C GLY A 84 -13.22 -15.27 -12.32
N MET A 85 -12.34 -14.43 -11.78
CA MET A 85 -10.91 -14.71 -11.59
C MET A 85 -10.64 -15.31 -10.20
N THR A 86 -11.23 -16.46 -9.88
CA THR A 86 -11.18 -17.06 -8.53
C THR A 86 -10.08 -18.11 -8.35
N THR A 87 -9.52 -18.65 -9.45
CA THR A 87 -8.46 -19.67 -9.43
C THR A 87 -7.23 -19.19 -10.21
N VAL A 88 -6.09 -19.78 -9.90
CA VAL A 88 -4.89 -19.68 -10.74
C VAL A 88 -5.01 -20.63 -11.93
N ALA A 89 -4.43 -20.25 -13.07
CA ALA A 89 -4.48 -21.04 -14.31
C ALA A 89 -3.67 -22.34 -14.22
N PHE A 90 -2.54 -22.29 -13.50
CA PHE A 90 -1.72 -23.46 -13.17
C PHE A 90 -1.53 -23.46 -11.66
N GLN A 91 -2.25 -24.31 -10.94
CA GLN A 91 -1.98 -24.52 -9.53
C GLN A 91 -0.59 -25.14 -9.43
N GLY A 92 0.28 -24.63 -8.55
CA GLY A 92 1.64 -25.14 -8.39
C GLY A 92 1.61 -26.67 -8.33
N GLN A 93 2.20 -27.32 -9.34
CA GLN A 93 2.52 -28.73 -9.27
C GLN A 93 3.58 -28.81 -8.16
N GLY A 94 3.23 -29.44 -7.05
CA GLY A 94 4.12 -29.58 -5.88
C GLY A 94 5.44 -30.25 -6.23
#